data_AF-A0A962MJC3-F1
#
_entry.id   AF-A0A962MJC3-F1
#
_cell.length_a   1.000
_cell.length_b   1.000
_cell.length_c   1.000
_cell.angle_alpha   90.00
_cell.angle_beta   90.00
_cell.angle_gamma   90.00
#
_symmetry.space_group_name_H-M   'P 1'
#
loop_
_entity.id
_entity.type
_entity.pdbx_description
1 polymer ?
#
loop_
_entity_poly.entity_id
_entity_poly.type
_entity_poly.pdbx_seq_one_letter_code
_entity_poly.pdbx_strand_id
1 'polypeptide(L)'
;LPAYYDFVLSTWVSGDFVSDYDSHEPPPRHLDDVPLQEQPEMLDRAAMHFCLADAFHPGAELTWPMRHASMYRAPYRIRERRPGESEPSYGSMLNNATVLEMNGPLYKQGPGDLTRWMALPWQGDTAFCRSGYDMEYDPYLPTFWPARVPNQVLTEIDYDTLMDQSESMEVRIAAFQNRPSWLRQLPAADP
;
A
#
# COMPACT_ATOMS: atom_id res chain seq x y z
N LEU A 1 15.53 -3.27 6.70
CA LEU A 1 14.49 -2.29 7.11
C LEU A 1 15.08 -0.89 7.00
N PRO A 2 14.31 0.14 6.59
CA PRO A 2 14.78 1.53 6.68
C PRO A 2 15.29 1.81 8.10
N ALA A 3 16.34 2.63 8.24
CA ALA A 3 17.05 2.84 9.51
C ALA A 3 16.12 3.20 10.69
N TYR A 4 15.02 3.91 10.42
CA TYR A 4 14.00 4.23 11.42
C TYR A 4 13.29 2.99 11.97
N TYR A 5 12.88 2.03 11.12
CA TYR A 5 12.21 0.82 11.59
C TYR A 5 13.15 -0.09 12.38
N ASP A 6 14.41 -0.18 11.96
CA ASP A 6 15.44 -0.92 12.70
C ASP A 6 15.66 -0.32 14.10
N PHE A 7 15.75 1.02 14.17
CA PHE A 7 15.78 1.74 15.44
C PHE A 7 14.55 1.45 16.30
N VAL A 8 13.34 1.65 15.80
CA VAL A 8 12.10 1.41 16.57
C VAL A 8 12.01 -0.02 17.09
N LEU A 9 12.29 -1.02 16.24
CA LEU A 9 12.22 -2.43 16.64
C LEU A 9 13.33 -2.82 17.62
N SER A 10 14.56 -2.34 17.42
CA SER A 10 15.66 -2.62 18.35
C SER A 10 15.44 -1.97 19.72
N THR A 11 14.92 -0.74 19.76
CA THR A 11 14.49 -0.05 20.98
C THR A 11 13.39 -0.81 21.72
N TRP A 12 12.38 -1.32 21.00
CA TRP A 12 11.36 -2.19 21.58
C TRP A 12 11.96 -3.47 22.17
N VAL A 13 12.84 -4.17 21.42
CA VAL A 13 13.52 -5.38 21.88
C VAL A 13 14.38 -5.13 23.13
N SER A 14 15.04 -3.97 23.22
CA SER A 14 15.83 -3.60 24.40
C SER A 14 14.98 -3.18 25.61
N GLY A 15 13.66 -3.11 25.46
CA GLY A 15 12.75 -2.62 26.52
C GLY A 15 12.83 -1.10 26.74
N ASP A 16 13.38 -0.35 25.79
CA ASP A 16 13.54 1.10 25.88
C ASP A 16 12.32 1.81 25.29
N PHE A 17 11.14 1.48 25.80
CA PHE A 17 9.87 2.07 25.36
C PHE A 17 8.94 2.33 26.55
N VAL A 18 8.00 3.24 26.36
CA VAL A 18 6.90 3.45 27.32
C VAL A 18 5.78 2.50 26.95
N SER A 19 5.36 1.64 27.88
CA SER A 19 4.22 0.73 27.69
C SER A 19 2.90 1.46 27.97
N ASP A 20 2.52 2.38 27.08
CA ASP A 20 1.34 3.23 27.17
C ASP A 20 0.09 2.69 26.46
N TYR A 21 0.16 1.48 25.90
CA TYR A 21 -1.00 0.83 25.27
C TYR A 21 -2.07 0.46 26.32
N ASP A 22 -3.26 1.07 26.21
CA ASP A 22 -4.46 0.68 26.96
C ASP A 22 -5.48 0.00 26.04
N SER A 23 -5.79 -1.27 26.31
CA SER A 23 -6.79 -2.01 25.54
C SER A 23 -8.23 -1.56 25.77
N HIS A 24 -8.48 -0.71 26.79
CA HIS A 24 -9.81 -0.17 27.11
C HIS A 24 -10.08 1.19 26.47
N GLU A 25 -9.08 1.82 25.87
CA GLU A 25 -9.24 3.08 25.16
C GLU A 25 -9.43 2.77 23.66
N PRO A 26 -10.68 2.74 23.14
CA PRO A 26 -10.90 2.47 21.74
C PRO A 26 -10.36 3.65 20.90
N PRO A 27 -9.81 3.38 19.70
CA PRO A 27 -9.45 4.46 18.80
C PRO A 27 -10.69 5.29 18.44
N PRO A 28 -10.52 6.60 18.15
CA PRO A 28 -11.62 7.46 17.77
C PRO A 28 -12.33 6.92 16.52
N ARG A 29 -13.66 6.89 16.53
CA ARG A 29 -14.48 6.38 15.42
C ARG A 29 -15.08 7.51 14.58
N HIS A 30 -15.21 8.68 15.17
CA HIS A 30 -15.67 9.90 14.54
C HIS A 30 -14.60 10.99 14.70
N LEU A 31 -14.58 11.95 13.78
CA LEU A 31 -13.65 13.07 13.87
C LEU A 31 -13.89 13.91 15.14
N ASP A 32 -15.14 14.00 15.59
CA ASP A 32 -15.53 14.73 16.81
C ASP A 32 -15.00 14.06 18.09
N ASP A 33 -14.56 12.79 18.02
CA ASP A 33 -13.89 12.09 19.13
C ASP A 33 -12.43 12.54 19.28
N VAL A 34 -11.87 13.25 18.28
CA VAL A 34 -10.48 13.72 18.27
C VAL A 34 -10.43 15.17 18.78
N PRO A 35 -9.48 15.52 19.67
CA PRO A 35 -9.28 16.89 20.12
C PRO A 35 -9.22 17.87 18.94
N LEU A 36 -9.92 19.00 19.04
CA LEU A 36 -10.11 19.94 17.93
C LEU A 36 -8.80 20.35 17.24
N GLN A 37 -7.72 20.50 18.02
CA GLN A 37 -6.40 20.89 17.53
C GLN A 37 -5.71 19.78 16.72
N GLU A 38 -6.06 18.50 16.95
CA GLU A 38 -5.49 17.33 16.28
C GLU A 38 -6.32 16.87 15.06
N GLN A 39 -7.56 17.33 14.93
CA GLN A 39 -8.44 16.96 13.82
C GLN A 39 -7.84 17.19 12.42
N PRO A 40 -7.13 18.30 12.12
CA PRO A 40 -6.52 18.49 10.80
C PRO A 40 -5.47 17.41 10.45
N GLU A 41 -4.63 17.05 11.42
CA GLU A 41 -3.64 15.98 11.23
C GLU A 41 -4.32 14.62 11.09
N MET A 42 -5.37 14.37 11.85
CA MET A 42 -6.16 13.14 11.71
C MET A 42 -6.73 13.00 10.29
N LEU A 43 -7.22 14.09 9.70
CA LEU A 43 -7.73 14.08 8.32
C LEU A 43 -6.63 13.77 7.30
N ASP A 44 -5.46 14.39 7.45
CA ASP A 44 -4.30 14.11 6.59
C ASP A 44 -3.89 12.63 6.70
N ARG A 45 -3.82 12.09 7.93
CA ARG A 45 -3.47 10.69 8.19
C ARG A 45 -4.51 9.74 7.61
N ALA A 46 -5.80 10.00 7.85
CA ALA A 46 -6.90 9.15 7.41
C ALA A 46 -6.95 9.03 5.87
N ALA A 47 -6.63 10.10 5.15
CA ALA A 47 -6.58 10.09 3.69
C ALA A 47 -5.53 9.11 3.13
N MET A 48 -4.40 8.95 3.84
CA MET A 48 -3.29 8.08 3.41
C MET A 48 -3.30 6.70 4.08
N HIS A 49 -4.09 6.51 5.14
CA HIS A 49 -4.03 5.33 6.01
C HIS A 49 -4.25 4.01 5.28
N PHE A 50 -5.07 4.02 4.23
CA PHE A 50 -5.41 2.84 3.44
C PHE A 50 -4.60 2.69 2.16
N CYS A 51 -3.73 3.65 1.85
CA CYS A 51 -2.86 3.58 0.68
C CYS A 51 -1.71 2.61 0.95
N LEU A 52 -1.34 1.85 -0.07
CA LEU A 52 -0.19 0.97 0.01
C LEU A 52 1.10 1.78 -0.05
N ALA A 53 2.07 1.37 0.76
CA ALA A 53 3.42 1.87 0.74
C ALA A 53 4.37 0.68 0.68
N ASP A 54 5.33 0.70 -0.26
CA ASP A 54 6.28 -0.39 -0.54
C ASP A 54 5.63 -1.78 -0.79
N ALA A 55 6.23 -2.75 -1.47
CA ALA A 55 7.41 -2.72 -2.31
C ALA A 55 7.13 -2.03 -3.66
N PHE A 56 7.73 -0.86 -3.94
CA PHE A 56 7.35 -0.10 -5.15
C PHE A 56 7.77 -0.76 -6.49
N HIS A 57 6.85 -1.51 -7.12
CA HIS A 57 7.02 -2.10 -8.46
C HIS A 57 5.74 -2.12 -9.33
N PRO A 58 5.27 -0.96 -9.83
CA PRO A 58 5.54 0.38 -9.33
C PRO A 58 4.77 0.66 -8.03
N GLY A 59 3.63 0.02 -7.78
CA GLY A 59 2.77 0.33 -6.65
C GLY A 59 1.32 -0.02 -6.96
N ALA A 60 0.40 0.49 -6.14
CA ALA A 60 -1.04 0.44 -6.39
C ALA A 60 -1.62 1.84 -6.62
N GLU A 61 -1.74 2.67 -5.58
CA GLU A 61 -2.28 4.03 -5.71
C GLU A 61 -1.22 5.04 -6.21
N LEU A 62 -0.02 4.98 -5.63
CA LEU A 62 1.15 5.82 -5.93
C LEU A 62 2.43 4.99 -5.80
N THR A 63 3.59 5.60 -6.07
CA THR A 63 4.87 4.88 -6.11
C THR A 63 6.01 5.62 -5.39
N TRP A 64 7.23 5.13 -5.57
CA TRP A 64 8.47 5.53 -4.91
C TRP A 64 8.77 7.04 -4.87
N PRO A 65 8.33 7.92 -5.81
CA PRO A 65 8.51 9.37 -5.68
C PRO A 65 7.99 9.93 -4.37
N MET A 66 6.92 9.34 -3.82
CA MET A 66 6.30 9.78 -2.57
C MET A 66 7.25 9.70 -1.35
N ARG A 67 8.34 8.94 -1.43
CA ARG A 67 9.36 8.84 -0.35
C ARG A 67 10.41 9.96 -0.38
N HIS A 68 10.38 10.84 -1.40
CA HIS A 68 11.37 11.90 -1.56
C HIS A 68 10.90 13.21 -0.92
N ALA A 69 11.63 13.69 0.08
CA ALA A 69 11.31 14.94 0.78
C ALA A 69 11.24 16.16 -0.14
N SER A 70 11.96 16.15 -1.27
CA SER A 70 11.93 17.20 -2.29
C SER A 70 10.53 17.46 -2.87
N MET A 71 9.67 16.44 -2.88
CA MET A 71 8.28 16.50 -3.32
C MET A 71 7.38 17.31 -2.39
N TYR A 72 7.86 17.68 -1.20
CA TYR A 72 7.05 18.31 -0.17
C TYR A 72 7.56 19.71 0.18
N ARG A 73 6.63 20.63 0.42
CA ARG A 73 6.93 21.98 0.94
C ARG A 73 6.86 22.07 2.46
N ALA A 74 6.13 21.13 3.07
CA ALA A 74 5.96 20.91 4.50
C ALA A 74 5.51 19.44 4.69
N PRO A 75 5.55 18.88 5.92
CA PRO A 75 5.06 17.52 6.16
C PRO A 75 3.66 17.32 5.56
N TYR A 76 3.51 16.26 4.76
CA TYR A 76 2.25 15.92 4.08
C TYR A 76 1.65 17.04 3.20
N ARG A 77 2.49 17.96 2.68
CA ARG A 77 2.07 19.01 1.74
C ARG A 77 2.92 18.94 0.48
N ILE A 78 2.33 18.48 -0.62
CA ILE A 78 3.01 18.39 -1.92
C ILE A 78 3.51 19.77 -2.35
N ARG A 79 4.71 19.82 -2.91
CA ARG A 79 5.29 21.02 -3.51
C ARG A 79 4.67 21.19 -4.90
N GLU A 80 3.68 22.05 -4.99
CA GLU A 80 2.93 22.30 -6.23
C GLU A 80 3.75 23.15 -7.21
N ARG A 81 3.67 22.82 -8.50
CA ARG A 81 4.16 23.66 -9.60
C ARG A 81 3.27 24.90 -9.73
N ARG A 82 3.86 26.09 -9.96
CA ARG A 82 3.08 27.33 -10.00
C ARG A 82 2.11 27.31 -11.20
N PRO A 83 0.91 27.90 -11.07
CA PRO A 83 0.02 28.07 -12.22
C PRO A 83 0.72 28.78 -13.38
N GLY A 84 0.62 28.22 -14.59
CA GLY A 84 1.27 28.73 -15.80
C GLY A 84 2.76 28.37 -15.95
N GLU A 85 3.39 27.72 -14.98
CA GLU A 85 4.74 27.17 -15.12
C GLU A 85 4.68 25.87 -15.94
N SER A 86 5.36 25.86 -17.09
CA SER A 86 5.45 24.69 -17.97
C SER A 86 6.16 23.53 -17.29
N GLU A 87 5.82 22.32 -17.71
CA GLU A 87 6.57 21.14 -17.29
C GLU A 87 8.01 21.18 -17.86
N PRO A 88 9.03 20.86 -17.05
CA PRO A 88 10.39 20.71 -17.54
C PRO A 88 10.49 19.57 -18.57
N SER A 89 11.31 19.77 -19.61
CA SER A 89 11.68 18.67 -20.51
C SER A 89 12.76 17.82 -19.85
N TYR A 90 12.53 16.51 -19.75
CA TYR A 90 13.49 15.55 -19.20
C TYR A 90 14.28 14.79 -20.28
N GLY A 91 14.16 15.21 -21.55
CA GLY A 91 14.77 14.53 -22.68
C GLY A 91 14.06 13.21 -23.04
N SER A 92 14.73 12.39 -23.84
CA SER A 92 14.20 11.11 -24.33
C SER A 92 14.40 9.93 -23.37
N MET A 93 15.20 10.11 -22.31
CA MET A 93 15.51 9.06 -21.36
C MET A 93 15.63 9.63 -19.95
N LEU A 94 14.82 9.11 -19.03
CA LEU A 94 14.99 9.35 -17.60
C LEU A 94 16.08 8.40 -17.06
N ASN A 95 17.01 8.96 -16.30
CA ASN A 95 18.01 8.23 -15.55
C ASN A 95 18.03 8.73 -14.11
N ASN A 96 18.70 7.99 -13.22
CA ASN A 96 18.69 8.29 -11.79
C ASN A 96 19.24 9.68 -11.47
N ALA A 97 20.31 10.12 -12.15
CA ALA A 97 20.89 11.45 -11.93
C ALA A 97 19.89 12.57 -12.28
N THR A 98 19.30 12.52 -13.49
CA THR A 98 18.30 13.51 -13.93
C THR A 98 17.05 13.51 -13.04
N VAL A 99 16.67 12.35 -12.51
CA VAL A 99 15.50 12.21 -11.63
C VAL A 99 15.74 12.83 -10.25
N LEU A 100 16.97 12.69 -9.71
CA LEU A 100 17.36 13.21 -8.39
C LEU A 100 17.92 14.64 -8.43
N GLU A 101 18.11 15.21 -9.61
CA GLU A 101 18.60 16.58 -9.78
C GLU A 101 17.72 17.62 -9.08
N MET A 102 18.34 18.72 -8.65
CA MET A 102 17.61 19.85 -8.10
C MET A 102 16.69 20.45 -9.17
N ASN A 103 15.40 20.58 -8.84
CA ASN A 103 14.33 20.94 -9.78
C ASN A 103 14.03 19.88 -10.86
N GLY A 104 14.49 18.64 -10.68
CA GLY A 104 14.09 17.50 -11.50
C GLY A 104 12.63 17.05 -11.24
N PRO A 105 12.23 15.90 -11.80
CA PRO A 105 10.87 15.35 -11.69
C PRO A 105 10.34 15.22 -10.25
N LEU A 106 11.23 15.05 -9.26
CA LEU A 106 10.88 14.84 -7.86
C LEU A 106 10.77 16.13 -7.03
N TYR A 107 10.59 17.28 -7.68
CA TYR A 107 10.53 18.57 -6.98
C TYR A 107 9.15 19.21 -7.03
N LYS A 108 8.79 19.91 -8.12
CA LYS A 108 7.49 20.60 -8.25
C LYS A 108 6.50 19.76 -9.05
N GLN A 109 5.36 19.47 -8.44
CA GLN A 109 4.32 18.60 -8.98
C GLN A 109 3.17 19.40 -9.57
N GLY A 110 2.81 19.14 -10.82
CA GLY A 110 1.58 19.58 -11.45
C GLY A 110 0.54 18.45 -11.57
N PRO A 111 -0.61 18.74 -12.20
CA PRO A 111 -1.64 17.73 -12.47
C PRO A 111 -1.07 16.54 -13.27
N GLY A 112 -1.26 15.32 -12.76
CA GLY A 112 -0.75 14.08 -13.35
C GLY A 112 0.65 13.65 -12.88
N ASP A 113 1.38 14.50 -12.15
CA ASP A 113 2.78 14.21 -11.83
C ASP A 113 2.98 13.10 -10.79
N LEU A 114 1.98 12.88 -9.94
CA LEU A 114 2.02 11.82 -8.93
C LEU A 114 1.78 10.43 -9.53
N THR A 115 0.92 10.33 -10.55
CA THR A 115 0.45 9.04 -11.11
C THR A 115 1.09 8.66 -12.44
N ARG A 116 1.85 9.56 -13.09
CA ARG A 116 2.57 9.29 -14.35
C ARG A 116 3.52 8.08 -14.31
N TRP A 117 3.90 7.67 -13.10
CA TRP A 117 4.85 6.60 -12.84
C TRP A 117 4.19 5.22 -12.79
N MET A 118 2.87 5.17 -12.75
CA MET A 118 2.08 3.93 -12.67
C MET A 118 1.87 3.32 -14.06
N ALA A 119 1.49 2.05 -14.14
CA ALA A 119 1.20 1.43 -15.43
C ALA A 119 -0.01 2.06 -16.12
N LEU A 120 0.04 2.02 -17.44
CA LEU A 120 -1.05 2.46 -18.31
C LEU A 120 -1.46 1.28 -19.20
N PRO A 121 -2.65 0.68 -19.00
CA PRO A 121 -3.66 1.02 -17.98
C PRO A 121 -3.37 0.37 -16.60
N TRP A 122 -3.93 0.94 -15.53
CA TRP A 122 -3.70 0.50 -14.14
C TRP A 122 -4.12 -0.96 -13.87
N GLN A 123 -5.07 -1.49 -14.64
CA GLN A 123 -5.51 -2.90 -14.55
C GLN A 123 -4.34 -3.86 -14.78
N GLY A 124 -3.33 -3.46 -15.57
CA GLY A 124 -2.09 -4.21 -15.74
C GLY A 124 -1.36 -4.41 -14.42
N ASP A 125 -1.11 -3.32 -13.68
CA ASP A 125 -0.46 -3.40 -12.36
C ASP A 125 -1.21 -4.34 -11.41
N THR A 126 -2.55 -4.26 -11.39
CA THR A 126 -3.38 -5.10 -10.52
C THR A 126 -3.32 -6.59 -10.91
N ALA A 127 -3.40 -6.90 -12.21
CA ALA A 127 -3.40 -8.28 -12.70
C ALA A 127 -2.02 -8.97 -12.59
N PHE A 128 -0.94 -8.18 -12.59
CA PHE A 128 0.44 -8.65 -12.45
C PHE A 128 0.99 -8.56 -11.03
N CYS A 129 0.28 -7.92 -10.09
CA CYS A 129 0.54 -7.99 -8.66
C CYS A 129 0.14 -9.36 -8.09
N ARG A 130 0.99 -10.37 -8.33
CA ARG A 130 0.70 -11.78 -8.02
C ARG A 130 1.43 -12.25 -6.77
N SER A 131 1.16 -13.50 -6.39
CA SER A 131 1.95 -14.24 -5.41
C SER A 131 2.59 -15.48 -6.03
N GLY A 132 3.58 -16.08 -5.35
CA GLY A 132 4.08 -17.41 -5.72
C GLY A 132 4.87 -17.43 -7.03
N TYR A 133 5.68 -16.38 -7.29
CA TYR A 133 6.55 -16.31 -8.46
C TYR A 133 7.54 -17.48 -8.54
N ASP A 134 7.86 -18.09 -7.40
CA ASP A 134 8.64 -19.31 -7.30
C ASP A 134 7.79 -20.41 -6.66
N MET A 135 7.22 -21.28 -7.50
CA MET A 135 6.39 -22.40 -7.04
C MET A 135 7.20 -23.50 -6.34
N GLU A 136 8.53 -23.55 -6.51
CA GLU A 136 9.38 -24.49 -5.78
C GLU A 136 9.54 -24.06 -4.31
N TYR A 137 9.47 -22.75 -4.04
CA TYR A 137 9.50 -22.21 -2.68
C TYR A 137 8.15 -22.38 -1.97
N ASP A 138 7.09 -21.78 -2.51
CA ASP A 138 5.72 -21.92 -2.01
C ASP A 138 4.71 -21.41 -3.05
N PRO A 139 3.63 -22.14 -3.36
CA PRO A 139 2.64 -21.69 -4.33
C PRO A 139 1.86 -20.43 -3.90
N TYR A 140 1.92 -20.03 -2.63
CA TYR A 140 1.20 -18.91 -2.05
C TYR A 140 2.11 -17.75 -1.62
N LEU A 141 3.44 -17.93 -1.58
CA LEU A 141 4.41 -16.91 -1.18
C LEU A 141 5.53 -16.75 -2.20
N PRO A 142 6.06 -15.53 -2.41
CA PRO A 142 5.72 -14.26 -1.75
C PRO A 142 4.55 -13.52 -2.44
N THR A 143 3.81 -12.67 -1.72
CA THR A 143 2.75 -11.76 -2.23
C THR A 143 3.16 -10.29 -2.09
N PHE A 144 2.75 -9.42 -3.02
CA PHE A 144 3.08 -8.00 -3.00
C PHE A 144 2.18 -7.19 -2.06
N TRP A 145 0.90 -7.03 -2.40
CA TRP A 145 -0.02 -6.13 -1.69
C TRP A 145 -1.36 -6.78 -1.33
N PRO A 146 -1.37 -7.88 -0.55
CA PRO A 146 -2.57 -8.68 -0.30
C PRO A 146 -3.70 -7.91 0.40
N ALA A 147 -3.39 -6.81 1.10
CA ALA A 147 -4.37 -5.99 1.80
C ALA A 147 -5.33 -5.21 0.87
N ARG A 148 -4.90 -4.90 -0.36
CA ARG A 148 -5.74 -4.18 -1.35
C ARG A 148 -5.92 -4.97 -2.65
N VAL A 149 -4.95 -5.80 -2.99
CA VAL A 149 -4.95 -6.68 -4.16
C VAL A 149 -4.70 -8.11 -3.66
N PRO A 150 -5.70 -8.78 -3.09
CA PRO A 150 -5.52 -10.12 -2.54
C PRO A 150 -5.18 -11.13 -3.66
N ASN A 151 -4.35 -12.11 -3.36
CA ASN A 151 -4.05 -13.20 -4.29
C ASN A 151 -4.86 -14.47 -4.00
N GLN A 152 -5.20 -14.71 -2.74
CA GLN A 152 -6.07 -15.81 -2.31
C GLN A 152 -7.12 -15.29 -1.33
N VAL A 153 -8.34 -15.82 -1.43
CA VAL A 153 -9.49 -15.34 -0.64
C VAL A 153 -10.34 -16.51 -0.15
N LEU A 154 -11.13 -16.30 0.92
CA LEU A 154 -12.26 -17.16 1.25
C LEU A 154 -13.42 -16.81 0.31
N THR A 155 -13.99 -17.79 -0.37
CA THR A 155 -15.15 -17.54 -1.24
C THR A 155 -16.44 -17.43 -0.42
N GLU A 156 -17.48 -16.82 -0.98
CA GLU A 156 -18.80 -16.75 -0.35
C GLU A 156 -19.37 -18.15 -0.08
N ILE A 157 -19.21 -19.09 -1.02
CA ILE A 157 -19.65 -20.48 -0.86
C ILE A 157 -18.92 -21.18 0.31
N ASP A 158 -17.60 -20.99 0.39
CA ASP A 158 -16.81 -21.55 1.50
C ASP A 158 -17.17 -20.88 2.84
N TYR A 159 -17.49 -19.58 2.83
CA TYR A 159 -17.94 -18.85 4.01
C TYR A 159 -19.29 -19.40 4.51
N ASP A 160 -20.27 -19.59 3.63
CA ASP A 160 -21.57 -20.14 4.00
C ASP A 160 -21.43 -21.54 4.60
N THR A 161 -20.57 -22.37 4.00
CA THR A 161 -20.26 -23.72 4.52
C THR A 161 -19.59 -23.66 5.89
N LEU A 162 -18.63 -22.74 6.09
CA LEU A 162 -17.96 -22.54 7.38
C LEU A 162 -18.93 -22.10 8.49
N MET A 163 -19.92 -21.29 8.14
CA MET A 163 -20.89 -20.72 9.09
C MET A 163 -22.06 -21.67 9.40
N ASP A 164 -22.32 -22.68 8.57
CA ASP A 164 -23.35 -23.69 8.81
C ASP A 164 -22.96 -24.61 9.98
N GLN A 165 -23.66 -24.46 11.11
CA GLN A 165 -23.41 -25.26 12.32
C GLN A 165 -24.04 -26.67 12.25
N SER A 166 -24.84 -26.97 11.23
CA SER A 166 -25.38 -28.31 10.99
C SER A 166 -24.36 -29.24 10.32
N GLU A 167 -23.37 -28.66 9.63
CA GLU A 167 -22.25 -29.39 9.04
C GLU A 167 -21.23 -29.84 10.08
N SER A 168 -20.48 -30.90 9.74
CA SER A 168 -19.44 -31.41 10.62
C SER A 168 -18.28 -30.40 10.75
N MET A 169 -17.56 -30.46 11.87
CA MET A 169 -16.39 -29.58 12.07
C MET A 169 -15.34 -29.79 10.97
N GLU A 170 -15.16 -31.03 10.51
CA GLU A 170 -14.23 -31.37 9.43
C GLU A 170 -14.59 -30.67 8.13
N VAL A 171 -15.88 -30.65 7.75
CA VAL A 171 -16.37 -29.95 6.55
C VAL A 171 -16.12 -28.44 6.67
N ARG A 172 -16.43 -27.86 7.82
CA ARG A 172 -16.25 -26.43 8.09
C ARG A 172 -14.78 -26.02 8.07
N ILE A 173 -13.89 -26.85 8.63
CA ILE A 173 -12.43 -26.63 8.57
C ILE A 173 -11.94 -26.72 7.13
N ALA A 174 -12.41 -27.70 6.35
CA ALA A 174 -12.02 -27.83 4.94
C ALA A 174 -12.43 -26.59 4.13
N ALA A 175 -13.65 -26.08 4.33
CA ALA A 175 -14.11 -24.83 3.72
C ALA A 175 -13.26 -23.62 4.18
N PHE A 176 -12.95 -23.54 5.47
CA PHE A 176 -12.04 -22.51 5.98
C PHE A 176 -10.62 -22.64 5.43
N GLN A 177 -10.12 -23.81 5.08
CA GLN A 177 -8.76 -23.96 4.53
C GLN A 177 -8.71 -23.71 3.02
N ASN A 178 -9.85 -23.83 2.32
CA ASN A 178 -9.93 -23.56 0.91
C ASN A 178 -9.67 -22.06 0.63
N ARG A 179 -8.59 -21.75 -0.10
CA ARG A 179 -8.17 -20.37 -0.44
C ARG A 179 -7.96 -20.22 -1.94
N PRO A 180 -9.04 -20.21 -2.74
CA PRO A 180 -8.92 -20.07 -4.19
C PRO A 180 -8.27 -18.74 -4.61
N SER A 181 -7.62 -18.77 -5.77
CA SER A 181 -7.04 -17.57 -6.39
C SER A 181 -8.08 -16.46 -6.56
N TRP A 182 -7.74 -15.24 -6.20
CA TRP A 182 -8.57 -14.05 -6.44
C TRP A 182 -8.77 -13.79 -7.94
N LEU A 183 -7.75 -14.09 -8.74
CA LEU A 183 -7.74 -13.87 -10.20
C LEU A 183 -8.50 -14.95 -11.00
N ARG A 184 -9.14 -15.92 -10.33
CA ARG A 184 -9.83 -17.08 -10.96
C ARG A 184 -10.91 -16.73 -11.99
N GLN A 185 -11.39 -15.48 -12.01
CA GLN A 185 -12.39 -15.00 -12.97
C GLN A 185 -11.79 -14.32 -14.20
N LEU A 186 -10.49 -14.03 -14.20
CA LEU A 186 -9.81 -13.52 -15.38
C LEU A 186 -9.55 -14.67 -16.35
N PRO A 187 -9.54 -14.41 -17.67
CA PRO A 187 -9.14 -15.42 -18.64
C PRO A 187 -7.76 -15.97 -18.27
N ALA A 188 -7.59 -17.28 -18.34
CA ALA A 188 -6.29 -17.93 -18.27
C ALA A 188 -5.52 -17.61 -19.57
N ALA A 189 -5.07 -16.37 -19.74
CA ALA A 189 -4.04 -16.05 -20.71
C ALA A 189 -2.70 -16.47 -20.11
N ASP A 190 -1.92 -17.20 -20.91
CA ASP A 190 -0.65 -17.90 -20.62
C ASP A 190 0.13 -17.44 -19.37
N PRO A 191 0.61 -18.39 -18.53
CA PRO A 191 1.31 -18.12 -17.27
C PRO A 191 2.49 -17.15 -17.39
#